data_AF-A0A958B338-F1
#
_entry.id   AF-A0A958B338-F1
#
_cell.length_a   1.000
_cell.length_b   1.000
_cell.length_c   1.000
_cell.angle_alpha   90.00
_cell.angle_beta   90.00
_cell.angle_gamma   90.00
#
_symmetry.space_group_name_H-M   'P 1'
#
loop_
_entity.id
_entity.type
_entity.pdbx_description
1 polymer ?
#
loop_
_entity_poly.entity_id
_entity_poly.type
_entity_poly.pdbx_seq_one_letter_code
_entity_poly.pdbx_strand_id
1 'polypeptide(L)'
;GANRVRSPSWTPDGQAVIFEHNTGSQDCRLTPFGCLSEELVQQVFGGQPCLTTPLGEICIRDYALVTIWYTGLARYNLADGTDHDLPAPDRATAPQINPAGNRIIYLDPSGYSETPADRDGSPWPIVQETVPLGPASYSPDDQYLYGSRKQHDHWQIWRWQVQGGQGAPLTVPDPLGTATSNNVAPSVSPDGTSVAFLTDRTGKWELWVMNADGSNQRPLAPDALAGVNFRYDFNSDRTVDWGL
;
A
#
# COMPACT_ATOMS: atom_id res chain seq x y z
N GLY A 1 -23.75 -4.84 2.55
CA GLY A 1 -22.38 -5.40 2.59
C GLY A 1 -21.51 -4.39 3.30
N ALA A 2 -20.74 -4.80 4.31
CA ALA A 2 -20.02 -3.87 5.17
C ALA A 2 -18.92 -3.13 4.37
N ASN A 3 -19.02 -1.80 4.36
CA ASN A 3 -17.94 -0.91 3.92
C ASN A 3 -16.72 -1.23 4.80
N ARG A 4 -15.68 -1.85 4.23
CA ARG A 4 -14.50 -2.26 5.01
C ARG A 4 -13.53 -1.09 5.06
N VAL A 5 -13.69 -0.26 6.07
CA VAL A 5 -12.73 0.80 6.41
C VAL A 5 -11.40 0.18 6.81
N ARG A 6 -10.30 0.64 6.23
CA ARG A 6 -8.94 0.13 6.50
C ARG A 6 -7.89 1.24 6.53
N SER A 7 -6.71 0.88 7.05
CA SER A 7 -5.51 1.71 7.06
C SER A 7 -5.76 3.17 7.49
N PRO A 8 -6.29 3.39 8.71
CA PRO A 8 -6.55 4.74 9.19
C PRO A 8 -5.24 5.51 9.41
N SER A 9 -5.26 6.81 9.10
CA SER A 9 -4.22 7.78 9.46
C SER A 9 -4.86 8.99 10.14
N TRP A 10 -4.38 9.32 11.33
CA TRP A 10 -4.85 10.49 12.09
C TRP A 10 -4.26 11.78 11.56
N THR A 11 -5.06 12.85 11.52
CA THR A 11 -4.54 14.21 11.30
C THR A 11 -3.65 14.62 12.48
N PRO A 12 -2.60 15.47 12.27
CA PRO A 12 -1.71 15.89 13.35
C PRO A 12 -2.41 16.60 14.51
N ASP A 13 -3.53 17.28 14.25
CA ASP A 13 -4.37 17.95 15.26
C ASP A 13 -5.35 17.00 15.99
N GLY A 14 -5.38 15.72 15.60
CA GLY A 14 -6.28 14.71 16.15
C GLY A 14 -7.77 14.95 15.87
N GLN A 15 -8.14 15.84 14.94
CA GLN A 15 -9.53 16.20 14.66
C GLN A 15 -10.19 15.37 13.56
N ALA A 16 -9.42 14.63 12.77
CA ALA A 16 -9.95 13.80 11.70
C ALA A 16 -9.13 12.52 11.49
N VAL A 17 -9.77 11.55 10.84
CA VAL A 17 -9.15 10.31 10.39
C VAL A 17 -9.32 10.19 8.89
N ILE A 18 -8.25 9.80 8.22
CA ILE A 18 -8.23 9.47 6.80
C ILE A 18 -8.16 7.96 6.66
N PHE A 19 -8.93 7.38 5.76
CA PHE A 19 -9.00 5.92 5.63
C PHE A 19 -9.34 5.50 4.21
N GLU A 20 -9.01 4.24 3.92
CA GLU A 20 -9.46 3.54 2.72
C GLU A 20 -10.87 3.00 2.92
N HIS A 21 -11.73 3.12 1.90
CA HIS A 21 -13.09 2.58 1.89
C HIS A 21 -13.46 2.05 0.50
N ASN A 22 -14.54 1.26 0.42
CA ASN A 22 -15.04 0.79 -0.86
C ASN A 22 -15.81 1.92 -1.56
N THR A 23 -15.41 2.27 -2.79
CA THR A 23 -16.10 3.26 -3.63
C THR A 23 -17.09 2.61 -4.59
N GLY A 24 -16.93 1.31 -4.86
CA GLY A 24 -17.83 0.58 -5.73
C GLY A 24 -17.40 -0.85 -5.98
N SER A 25 -18.12 -1.51 -6.88
CA SER A 25 -17.80 -2.84 -7.36
C SER A 25 -18.27 -3.02 -8.80
N GLN A 26 -17.57 -3.87 -9.54
CA GLN A 26 -17.97 -4.27 -10.88
C GLN A 26 -17.90 -5.79 -11.02
N ASP A 27 -18.95 -6.37 -11.57
CA ASP A 27 -18.93 -7.76 -12.01
C ASP A 27 -18.23 -7.86 -13.37
N CYS A 28 -17.35 -8.84 -13.50
CA CYS A 28 -16.58 -9.04 -14.71
C CYS A 28 -16.23 -10.51 -14.92
N ARG A 29 -15.89 -10.84 -16.17
CA ARG A 29 -15.35 -12.15 -16.52
C ARG A 29 -13.84 -12.12 -16.32
N LEU A 30 -13.33 -12.97 -15.43
CA LEU A 30 -11.89 -13.10 -15.20
C LEU A 30 -11.26 -13.92 -16.33
N THR A 31 -10.56 -13.21 -17.21
CA THR A 31 -9.82 -13.79 -18.33
C THR A 31 -8.31 -13.77 -18.06
N PRO A 32 -7.49 -14.50 -18.84
CA PRO A 32 -6.03 -14.43 -18.75
C PRO A 32 -5.44 -13.03 -18.96
N PHE A 33 -6.20 -12.11 -19.57
CA PHE A 33 -5.78 -10.72 -19.83
C PHE A 33 -6.34 -9.72 -18.81
N GLY A 34 -7.09 -10.20 -17.83
CA GLY A 34 -7.70 -9.40 -16.80
C GLY A 34 -9.21 -9.54 -16.73
N CYS A 35 -9.80 -8.70 -15.90
CA CYS A 35 -11.22 -8.63 -15.60
C CYS A 35 -11.92 -7.79 -16.67
N LEU A 36 -12.71 -8.44 -17.52
CA LEU A 36 -13.45 -7.78 -18.60
C LEU A 36 -14.89 -7.53 -18.17
N SER A 37 -15.34 -6.27 -18.23
CA SER A 37 -16.74 -5.93 -17.98
C SER A 37 -17.67 -6.65 -18.97
N GLU A 38 -18.94 -6.83 -18.62
CA GLU A 38 -19.90 -7.43 -19.56
C GLU A 38 -19.98 -6.66 -20.89
N GLU A 39 -19.90 -5.33 -20.84
CA GLU A 39 -19.87 -4.48 -22.03
C GLU A 39 -18.65 -4.80 -22.91
N LEU A 40 -17.45 -4.89 -22.31
CA LEU A 40 -16.24 -5.19 -23.07
C LEU A 40 -16.26 -6.62 -23.61
N VAL A 41 -16.81 -7.57 -22.86
CA VAL A 41 -17.04 -8.94 -23.33
C VAL A 41 -17.96 -8.93 -24.55
N GLN A 42 -19.07 -8.19 -24.51
CA GLN A 42 -19.98 -8.06 -25.65
C GLN A 42 -19.29 -7.43 -26.88
N GLN A 43 -18.45 -6.42 -26.67
CA GLN A 43 -17.68 -5.78 -27.75
C GLN A 43 -16.65 -6.74 -28.37
N VAL A 44 -15.89 -7.46 -27.55
CA VAL A 44 -14.86 -8.39 -28.02
C VAL A 44 -15.47 -9.60 -28.72
N PHE A 45 -16.54 -10.16 -28.16
CA PHE A 45 -17.21 -11.35 -28.71
C PHE A 45 -18.26 -11.02 -29.78
N GLY A 46 -18.57 -9.75 -30.02
CA GLY A 46 -19.61 -9.33 -30.97
C GLY A 46 -20.98 -9.95 -30.66
N GLY A 47 -21.28 -10.16 -29.37
CA GLY A 47 -22.49 -10.84 -28.91
C GLY A 47 -22.51 -12.37 -29.12
N GLN A 48 -21.44 -12.97 -29.61
CA GLN A 48 -21.33 -14.43 -29.75
C GLN A 48 -20.95 -15.08 -28.41
N PRO A 49 -21.51 -16.26 -28.07
CA PRO A 49 -21.13 -16.97 -26.85
C PRO A 49 -19.71 -17.53 -26.92
N CYS A 50 -19.20 -17.77 -28.13
CA CYS A 50 -17.89 -18.34 -28.41
C CYS A 50 -17.27 -17.71 -29.67
N LEU A 51 -15.94 -17.62 -29.70
CA LEU A 51 -15.15 -17.21 -30.86
C LEU A 51 -14.25 -18.36 -31.32
N THR A 52 -14.19 -18.60 -32.62
CA THR A 52 -13.23 -19.54 -33.21
C THR A 52 -11.91 -18.82 -33.49
N THR A 53 -10.82 -19.32 -32.92
CA THR A 53 -9.46 -18.81 -33.15
C THR A 53 -8.57 -19.90 -33.77
N PRO A 54 -7.42 -19.56 -34.36
CA PRO A 54 -6.45 -20.56 -34.81
C PRO A 54 -5.94 -21.50 -33.71
N LEU A 55 -6.10 -21.12 -32.43
CA LEU A 55 -5.68 -21.90 -31.26
C LEU A 55 -6.82 -22.74 -30.66
N GLY A 56 -8.04 -22.63 -31.19
CA GLY A 56 -9.23 -23.31 -30.68
C GLY A 56 -10.41 -22.37 -30.46
N GLU A 57 -11.50 -22.93 -29.94
CA GLU A 57 -12.70 -22.18 -29.55
C GLU A 57 -12.51 -21.56 -28.16
N ILE A 58 -12.90 -20.29 -28.01
CA ILE A 58 -12.88 -19.57 -26.74
C ILE A 58 -14.33 -19.17 -26.43
N CYS A 59 -14.90 -19.63 -25.32
CA CYS A 59 -16.26 -19.29 -24.92
C CYS A 59 -16.31 -18.42 -23.66
N ILE A 60 -17.28 -17.49 -23.61
CA ILE A 60 -17.48 -16.59 -22.44
C ILE A 60 -17.73 -17.40 -21.16
N ARG A 61 -18.46 -18.53 -21.27
CA ARG A 61 -18.80 -19.40 -20.15
C ARG A 61 -17.60 -20.04 -19.47
N ASP A 62 -16.45 -20.09 -20.16
CA ASP A 62 -15.23 -20.69 -19.64
C ASP A 62 -14.52 -19.74 -18.65
N TYR A 63 -14.94 -18.47 -18.60
CA TYR A 63 -14.42 -17.46 -17.69
C TYR A 63 -15.37 -17.26 -16.50
N ALA A 64 -14.82 -17.35 -15.29
CA ALA A 64 -15.55 -17.13 -14.05
C ALA A 64 -16.08 -15.69 -13.99
N LEU A 65 -17.34 -15.53 -13.59
CA LEU A 65 -17.88 -14.24 -13.21
C LEU A 65 -17.41 -13.93 -11.78
N VAL A 66 -16.69 -12.83 -11.62
CA VAL A 66 -16.16 -12.38 -10.33
C VAL A 66 -16.56 -10.93 -10.11
N THR A 67 -16.74 -10.56 -8.84
CA THR A 67 -16.93 -9.16 -8.43
C THR A 67 -15.59 -8.59 -8.01
N ILE A 68 -15.12 -7.57 -8.72
CA ILE A 68 -13.99 -6.75 -8.28
C ILE A 68 -14.51 -5.56 -7.47
N TRP A 69 -13.79 -5.21 -6.42
CA TRP A 69 -14.10 -4.07 -5.56
C TRP A 69 -13.12 -2.94 -5.86
N TYR A 70 -13.63 -1.71 -5.88
CA TYR A 70 -12.83 -0.51 -5.99
C TYR A 70 -12.72 0.15 -4.63
N THR A 71 -11.55 0.70 -4.37
CA THR A 71 -11.26 1.45 -3.15
C THR A 71 -10.95 2.89 -3.48
N GLY A 72 -11.28 3.77 -2.54
CA GLY A 72 -10.92 5.18 -2.57
C GLY A 72 -10.52 5.63 -1.18
N LEU A 73 -10.27 6.93 -1.05
CA LEU A 73 -9.88 7.56 0.20
C LEU A 73 -11.01 8.46 0.68
N ALA A 74 -11.28 8.41 1.98
CA ALA A 74 -12.22 9.30 2.62
C ALA A 74 -11.62 9.91 3.89
N ARG A 75 -12.14 11.07 4.27
CA ARG A 75 -11.81 11.76 5.52
C ARG A 75 -13.06 11.87 6.38
N TYR A 76 -12.96 11.41 7.63
CA TYR A 76 -13.99 11.57 8.65
C TYR A 76 -13.59 12.66 9.65
N ASN A 77 -14.45 13.65 9.83
CA ASN A 77 -14.26 14.75 10.78
C ASN A 77 -14.97 14.41 12.10
N LEU A 78 -14.22 14.47 13.21
CA LEU A 78 -14.76 14.15 14.54
C LEU A 78 -15.69 15.24 15.09
N ALA A 79 -15.48 16.49 14.70
CA ALA A 79 -16.20 17.62 15.27
C ALA A 79 -17.68 17.64 14.85
N ASP A 80 -17.96 17.28 13.59
CA ASP A 80 -19.30 17.27 13.01
C ASP A 80 -19.82 15.87 12.67
N GLY A 81 -18.97 14.84 12.77
CA GLY A 81 -19.31 13.45 12.50
C GLY A 81 -19.56 13.14 11.02
N THR A 82 -19.04 13.96 10.11
CA THR A 82 -19.22 13.81 8.66
C THR A 82 -18.00 13.21 7.99
N ASP A 83 -18.22 12.33 7.00
CA ASP A 83 -17.20 11.89 6.05
C ASP A 83 -17.37 12.49 4.65
N HIS A 84 -16.29 12.46 3.89
CA HIS A 84 -16.31 12.73 2.45
C HIS A 84 -15.14 12.07 1.72
N ASP A 85 -15.37 11.80 0.45
CA ASP A 85 -14.36 11.30 -0.47
C ASP A 85 -13.30 12.36 -0.74
N LEU A 86 -12.05 11.90 -0.85
CA LEU A 86 -10.88 12.69 -1.21
C LEU A 86 -10.54 12.47 -2.69
N PRO A 87 -9.85 13.43 -3.34
CA PRO A 87 -9.52 13.32 -4.75
C PRO A 87 -8.42 12.27 -4.99
N ALA A 88 -8.81 11.01 -5.16
CA ALA A 88 -7.92 9.89 -5.44
C ALA A 88 -8.54 8.98 -6.52
N PRO A 89 -7.73 8.32 -7.37
CA PRO A 89 -8.25 7.37 -8.35
C PRO A 89 -8.82 6.12 -7.66
N ASP A 90 -9.60 5.35 -8.42
CA ASP A 90 -9.98 4.01 -8.00
C ASP A 90 -8.74 3.16 -7.69
N ARG A 91 -8.86 2.32 -6.66
CA ARG A 91 -7.79 1.47 -6.11
C ARG A 91 -6.71 2.24 -5.35
N ALA A 92 -7.04 3.44 -4.86
CA ALA A 92 -6.24 4.11 -3.85
C ALA A 92 -6.33 3.36 -2.51
N THR A 93 -5.20 3.15 -1.86
CA THR A 93 -5.08 2.34 -0.63
C THR A 93 -4.02 2.89 0.32
N ALA A 94 -4.08 2.44 1.58
CA ALA A 94 -3.06 2.73 2.60
C ALA A 94 -2.65 4.21 2.75
N PRO A 95 -3.62 5.13 2.98
CA PRO A 95 -3.32 6.55 3.07
C PRO A 95 -2.47 6.88 4.31
N GLN A 96 -1.61 7.90 4.18
CA GLN A 96 -0.98 8.55 5.31
C GLN A 96 -0.98 10.06 5.08
N ILE A 97 -1.35 10.82 6.10
CA ILE A 97 -1.23 12.27 6.08
C ILE A 97 0.22 12.72 6.38
N ASN A 98 0.68 13.76 5.70
CA ASN A 98 1.98 14.34 5.94
C ASN A 98 2.03 15.09 7.29
N PRO A 99 3.23 15.38 7.84
CA PRO A 99 3.37 16.05 9.13
C PRO A 99 2.68 17.42 9.22
N ALA A 100 2.59 18.15 8.10
CA ALA A 100 1.90 19.44 8.04
C ALA A 100 0.36 19.33 7.98
N GLY A 101 -0.18 18.13 7.77
CA GLY A 101 -1.62 17.89 7.77
C GLY A 101 -2.35 18.33 6.49
N ASN A 102 -1.63 18.62 5.40
CA ASN A 102 -2.19 19.20 4.18
C ASN A 102 -2.05 18.33 2.92
N ARG A 103 -1.29 17.23 2.99
CA ARG A 103 -1.11 16.27 1.89
C ARG A 103 -1.26 14.84 2.38
N ILE A 104 -1.70 13.97 1.50
CA ILE A 104 -1.91 12.55 1.78
C ILE A 104 -1.16 11.74 0.74
N ILE A 105 -0.18 10.94 1.18
CA ILE A 105 0.42 9.90 0.34
C ILE A 105 -0.46 8.66 0.38
N TYR A 106 -0.59 7.98 -0.74
CA TYR A 106 -1.30 6.71 -0.84
C TYR A 106 -0.68 5.82 -1.92
N LEU A 107 -1.07 4.55 -1.91
CA LEU A 107 -0.74 3.58 -2.94
C LEU A 107 -1.82 3.53 -4.01
N ASP A 108 -1.42 3.52 -5.27
CA ASP A 108 -2.26 3.18 -6.41
C ASP A 108 -1.55 2.16 -7.33
N PRO A 109 -2.19 1.66 -8.41
CA PRO A 109 -1.56 0.66 -9.28
C PRO A 109 -0.24 1.09 -9.95
N SER A 110 0.11 2.38 -9.94
CA SER A 110 1.35 2.92 -10.49
C SER A 110 2.47 3.11 -9.46
N GLY A 111 2.15 3.12 -8.16
CA GLY A 111 3.12 3.31 -7.08
C GLY A 111 2.58 4.23 -5.98
N TYR A 112 3.37 5.25 -5.62
CA TYR A 112 2.95 6.27 -4.66
C TYR A 112 2.50 7.54 -5.36
N SER A 113 1.34 8.05 -4.95
CA SER A 113 0.78 9.33 -5.36
C SER A 113 0.38 10.14 -4.14
N GLU A 114 0.46 11.47 -4.25
CA GLU A 114 -0.07 12.39 -3.25
C GLU A 114 -1.36 13.04 -3.72
N THR A 115 -2.22 13.39 -2.77
CA THR A 115 -3.39 14.23 -3.00
C THR A 115 -3.52 15.28 -1.89
N PRO A 116 -4.15 16.44 -2.14
CA PRO A 116 -4.47 17.39 -1.07
C PRO A 116 -5.30 16.74 0.04
N ALA A 117 -5.10 17.16 1.27
CA ALA A 117 -5.88 16.66 2.42
C ALA A 117 -7.28 17.29 2.55
N ASP A 118 -7.59 18.26 1.69
CA ASP A 118 -8.91 18.86 1.54
C ASP A 118 -9.65 18.26 0.32
N ARG A 119 -10.85 18.76 0.04
CA ARG A 119 -11.70 18.26 -1.06
C ARG A 119 -11.25 18.74 -2.44
N ASP A 120 -10.37 19.75 -2.51
CA ASP A 120 -10.11 20.49 -3.72
C ASP A 120 -8.74 20.15 -4.31
N GLY A 121 -8.69 19.96 -5.63
CA GLY A 121 -7.44 19.74 -6.35
C GLY A 121 -7.39 18.39 -7.05
N SER A 122 -6.18 17.98 -7.41
CA SER A 122 -5.95 16.75 -8.18
C SER A 122 -4.76 16.01 -7.61
N PRO A 123 -4.78 14.68 -7.61
CA PRO A 123 -3.64 13.89 -7.19
C PRO A 123 -2.47 14.02 -8.17
N TRP A 124 -1.25 13.78 -7.68
CA TRP A 124 -0.05 13.73 -8.50
C TRP A 124 0.88 12.59 -8.08
N PRO A 125 1.59 11.96 -9.04
CA PRO A 125 2.50 10.87 -8.74
C PRO A 125 3.78 11.36 -8.05
N ILE A 126 4.30 10.59 -7.09
CA ILE A 126 5.61 10.81 -6.45
C ILE A 126 6.61 9.74 -6.90
N VAL A 127 6.22 8.48 -6.82
CA VAL A 127 7.06 7.33 -7.16
C VAL A 127 6.28 6.41 -8.09
N GLN A 128 6.82 6.19 -9.29
CA GLN A 128 6.26 5.23 -10.24
C GLN A 128 7.16 4.00 -10.32
N GLU A 129 6.59 2.84 -10.03
CA GLU A 129 7.33 1.58 -9.96
C GLU A 129 6.56 0.49 -10.71
N THR A 130 7.31 -0.37 -11.40
CA THR A 130 6.73 -1.54 -12.09
C THR A 130 6.58 -2.75 -11.17
N VAL A 131 7.10 -2.64 -9.95
CA VAL A 131 7.04 -3.67 -8.91
C VAL A 131 6.14 -3.21 -7.76
N PRO A 132 5.50 -4.15 -7.04
CA PRO A 132 4.69 -3.80 -5.89
C PRO A 132 5.45 -3.01 -4.83
N LEU A 133 4.78 -1.99 -4.29
CA LEU A 133 5.17 -1.23 -3.11
C LEU A 133 4.24 -1.56 -1.94
N GLY A 134 4.73 -1.42 -0.72
CA GLY A 134 3.92 -1.48 0.51
C GLY A 134 3.60 -0.07 0.99
N PRO A 135 2.87 0.08 2.10
CA PRO A 135 2.48 1.41 2.63
C PRO A 135 3.69 2.30 2.88
N ALA A 136 3.54 3.61 2.58
CA ALA A 136 4.56 4.60 2.85
C ALA A 136 4.53 5.09 4.31
N SER A 137 5.67 5.63 4.76
CA SER A 137 5.86 6.40 5.99
C SER A 137 6.61 7.69 5.68
N TYR A 138 5.95 8.84 5.86
CA TYR A 138 6.63 10.13 5.88
C TYR A 138 7.69 10.18 6.98
N SER A 139 8.80 10.87 6.69
CA SER A 139 9.68 11.41 7.71
C SER A 139 9.05 12.65 8.37
N PRO A 140 9.37 12.94 9.64
CA PRO A 140 8.79 14.08 10.37
C PRO A 140 9.11 15.45 9.76
N ASP A 141 10.20 15.55 8.99
CA ASP A 141 10.63 16.74 8.28
C ASP A 141 10.04 16.88 6.87
N ASP A 142 9.15 15.97 6.46
CA ASP A 142 8.49 15.95 5.15
C ASP A 142 9.46 15.86 3.96
N GLN A 143 10.68 15.34 4.18
CA GLN A 143 11.71 15.21 3.14
C GLN A 143 11.73 13.83 2.48
N TYR A 144 11.36 12.79 3.21
CA TYR A 144 11.52 11.40 2.79
C TYR A 144 10.25 10.57 2.98
N LEU A 145 10.09 9.59 2.09
CA LEU A 145 9.13 8.50 2.21
C LEU A 145 9.90 7.20 2.42
N TYR A 146 9.47 6.43 3.42
CA TYR A 146 9.98 5.09 3.70
C TYR A 146 8.91 4.08 3.33
N GLY A 147 9.27 3.02 2.63
CA GLY A 147 8.29 2.00 2.23
C GLY A 147 8.97 0.70 1.84
N SER A 148 8.19 -0.37 1.75
CA SER A 148 8.72 -1.65 1.27
C SER A 148 8.58 -1.77 -0.24
N ARG A 149 9.63 -2.22 -0.92
CA ARG A 149 9.65 -2.48 -2.37
C ARG A 149 9.86 -3.96 -2.60
N LYS A 150 9.04 -4.57 -3.45
CA LYS A 150 9.22 -5.98 -3.83
C LYS A 150 10.41 -6.13 -4.78
N GLN A 151 11.33 -7.01 -4.42
CA GLN A 151 12.50 -7.40 -5.21
C GLN A 151 12.44 -8.90 -5.47
N HIS A 152 12.13 -9.27 -6.71
CA HIS A 152 11.98 -10.67 -7.11
C HIS A 152 11.00 -11.43 -6.19
N ASP A 153 11.52 -12.23 -5.25
CA ASP A 153 10.78 -13.08 -4.33
C ASP A 153 10.63 -12.52 -2.90
N HIS A 154 11.22 -11.36 -2.60
CA HIS A 154 11.26 -10.81 -1.25
C HIS A 154 10.99 -9.30 -1.20
N TRP A 155 10.75 -8.77 -0.01
CA TRP A 155 10.53 -7.34 0.22
C TRP A 155 11.71 -6.70 0.95
N GLN A 156 12.03 -5.46 0.60
CA GLN A 156 13.08 -4.68 1.26
C GLN A 156 12.58 -3.29 1.61
N ILE A 157 13.16 -2.66 2.63
CA ILE A 157 12.88 -1.28 3.00
C ILE A 157 13.69 -0.34 2.12
N TRP A 158 13.01 0.66 1.59
CA TRP A 158 13.55 1.67 0.70
C TRP A 158 13.15 3.07 1.20
N ARG A 159 13.94 4.05 0.77
CA ARG A 159 13.70 5.47 1.02
C ARG A 159 13.67 6.24 -0.29
N TRP A 160 12.67 7.09 -0.47
CA TRP A 160 12.54 8.04 -1.58
C TRP A 160 12.48 9.47 -1.04
N GLN A 161 12.81 10.46 -1.87
CA GLN A 161 12.49 11.85 -1.55
C GLN A 161 11.00 12.10 -1.81
N VAL A 162 10.37 12.93 -0.97
CA VAL A 162 8.97 13.36 -1.17
C VAL A 162 8.79 14.14 -2.48
N GLN A 163 9.85 14.80 -2.97
CA GLN A 163 9.85 15.46 -4.27
C GLN A 163 9.97 14.48 -5.46
N GLY A 164 10.01 13.18 -5.18
CA GLY A 164 10.20 12.11 -6.17
C GLY A 164 11.68 11.81 -6.43
N GLY A 165 11.92 11.01 -7.48
CA GLY A 165 13.26 10.57 -7.86
C GLY A 165 13.54 9.10 -7.54
N GLN A 166 14.80 8.70 -7.74
CA GLN A 166 15.23 7.33 -7.53
C GLN A 166 15.28 7.00 -6.03
N GLY A 167 14.69 5.87 -5.65
CA GLY A 167 14.78 5.36 -4.29
C GLY A 167 16.16 4.78 -3.97
N ALA A 168 16.48 4.68 -2.68
CA ALA A 168 17.65 3.97 -2.19
C ALA A 168 17.24 2.84 -1.23
N PRO A 169 17.82 1.64 -1.35
CA PRO A 169 17.57 0.56 -0.39
C PRO A 169 18.20 0.89 0.96
N LEU A 170 17.45 0.66 2.04
CA LEU A 170 17.95 0.72 3.42
C LEU A 170 18.26 -0.68 3.97
N THR A 171 17.57 -1.68 3.44
CA THR A 171 17.87 -3.09 3.67
C THR A 171 18.24 -3.74 2.35
N VAL A 172 19.22 -4.65 2.40
CA VAL A 172 19.62 -5.49 1.28
C VAL A 172 19.66 -6.94 1.74
N PRO A 173 19.41 -7.92 0.86
CA PRO A 173 19.58 -9.32 1.19
C PRO A 173 21.00 -9.61 1.67
N ASP A 174 21.16 -10.58 2.56
CA ASP A 174 22.48 -11.12 2.88
C ASP A 174 23.06 -11.76 1.61
N PRO A 175 24.18 -11.24 1.05
CA PRO A 175 24.77 -11.77 -0.17
C PRO A 175 25.30 -13.21 -0.02
N LEU A 176 25.45 -13.70 1.21
CA LEU A 176 25.91 -15.05 1.54
C LEU A 176 24.79 -15.93 2.12
N GLY A 177 23.58 -15.39 2.27
CA GLY A 177 22.43 -16.10 2.84
C GLY A 177 21.83 -17.12 1.87
N THR A 178 21.33 -18.23 2.41
CA THR A 178 20.64 -19.28 1.62
C THR A 178 19.16 -18.96 1.35
N ALA A 179 18.61 -17.91 2.00
CA ALA A 179 17.24 -17.44 1.81
C ALA A 179 17.17 -15.91 1.89
N THR A 180 16.40 -15.29 1.00
CA THR A 180 16.11 -13.85 1.01
C THR A 180 15.01 -13.58 2.03
N SER A 181 15.26 -12.65 2.96
CA SER A 181 14.28 -12.25 3.98
C SER A 181 13.39 -11.11 3.48
N ASN A 182 12.15 -11.10 3.97
CA ASN A 182 11.21 -10.01 3.79
C ASN A 182 11.41 -8.96 4.88
N ASN A 183 11.52 -7.71 4.47
CA ASN A 183 11.51 -6.53 5.33
C ASN A 183 10.36 -5.63 4.87
N VAL A 184 9.40 -5.36 5.76
CA VAL A 184 8.09 -4.76 5.43
C VAL A 184 7.62 -3.77 6.50
N ALA A 185 6.58 -3.01 6.15
CA ALA A 185 5.86 -2.09 7.04
C ALA A 185 6.80 -1.16 7.85
N PRO A 186 7.66 -0.37 7.19
CA PRO A 186 8.53 0.57 7.89
C PRO A 186 7.71 1.70 8.52
N SER A 187 8.13 2.15 9.70
CA SER A 187 7.58 3.30 10.40
C SER A 187 8.72 4.16 10.95
N VAL A 188 8.78 5.42 10.53
CA VAL A 188 9.81 6.38 10.93
C VAL A 188 9.45 6.99 12.29
N SER A 189 10.42 7.08 13.19
CA SER A 189 10.21 7.67 14.51
C SER A 189 9.87 9.16 14.43
N PRO A 190 9.14 9.73 15.41
CA PRO A 190 8.76 11.14 15.42
C PRO A 190 9.94 12.12 15.43
N ASP A 191 11.10 11.68 15.92
CA ASP A 191 12.36 12.44 15.88
C ASP A 191 13.15 12.25 14.58
N GLY A 192 12.69 11.37 13.67
CA GLY A 192 13.30 11.10 12.37
C GLY A 192 14.60 10.30 12.43
N THR A 193 15.02 9.80 13.60
CA THR A 193 16.33 9.17 13.78
C THR A 193 16.32 7.67 13.54
N SER A 194 15.16 7.03 13.67
CA SER A 194 15.00 5.58 13.69
C SER A 194 13.87 5.12 12.76
N VAL A 195 13.99 3.89 12.28
CA VAL A 195 12.94 3.21 11.50
C VAL A 195 12.67 1.86 12.15
N ALA A 196 11.44 1.65 12.59
CA ALA A 196 10.95 0.34 13.00
C ALA A 196 10.37 -0.39 11.79
N PHE A 197 10.56 -1.71 11.70
CA PHE A 197 10.06 -2.52 10.58
C PHE A 197 9.91 -3.99 10.99
N LEU A 198 9.07 -4.73 10.25
CA LEU A 198 8.92 -6.16 10.43
C LEU A 198 9.85 -6.93 9.50
N THR A 199 10.43 -8.01 10.01
CA THR A 199 11.31 -8.89 9.23
C THR A 199 11.13 -10.35 9.60
N ASP A 200 11.26 -11.25 8.61
CA ASP A 200 11.23 -12.70 8.80
C ASP A 200 12.63 -13.36 8.76
N ARG A 201 13.70 -12.56 8.76
CA ARG A 201 15.11 -12.98 8.63
C ARG A 201 15.59 -14.07 9.59
N THR A 202 14.89 -14.31 10.70
CA THR A 202 15.20 -15.37 11.69
C THR A 202 14.31 -16.61 11.52
N GLY A 203 13.50 -16.68 10.46
CA GLY A 203 12.54 -17.75 10.17
C GLY A 203 11.13 -17.50 10.73
N LYS A 204 10.91 -16.37 11.42
CA LYS A 204 9.61 -15.91 11.93
C LYS A 204 9.56 -14.39 11.89
N TRP A 205 8.35 -13.81 11.83
CA TRP A 205 8.17 -12.36 11.88
C TRP A 205 8.58 -11.78 13.24
N GLU A 206 9.44 -10.78 13.20
CA GLU A 206 9.94 -10.05 14.36
C GLU A 206 9.97 -8.55 14.08
N LEU A 207 9.83 -7.75 15.14
CA LEU A 207 9.97 -6.30 15.08
C LEU A 207 11.42 -5.90 15.28
N TRP A 208 11.96 -5.14 14.33
CA TRP A 208 13.33 -4.66 14.32
C TRP A 208 13.37 -3.14 14.20
N VAL A 209 14.50 -2.56 14.59
CA VAL A 209 14.76 -1.12 14.47
C VAL A 209 16.13 -0.91 13.83
N MET A 210 16.25 0.18 13.08
CA MET A 210 17.50 0.66 12.49
C MET A 210 17.55 2.18 12.54
N ASN A 211 18.73 2.76 12.29
CA ASN A 211 18.86 4.19 12.05
C ASN A 211 18.14 4.59 10.75
N ALA A 212 17.77 5.87 10.62
CA ALA A 212 17.08 6.41 9.44
C ALA A 212 17.86 6.29 8.11
N ASP A 213 19.16 6.01 8.17
CA ASP A 213 20.04 5.71 7.04
C ASP A 213 20.19 4.21 6.71
N GLY A 214 19.54 3.33 7.48
CA GLY A 214 19.58 1.88 7.32
C GLY A 214 20.63 1.15 8.18
N SER A 215 21.50 1.88 8.88
CA SER A 215 22.54 1.31 9.73
C SER A 215 22.01 0.82 11.09
N ASN A 216 22.82 0.06 11.82
CA ASN A 216 22.52 -0.41 13.19
C ASN A 216 21.21 -1.20 13.33
N GLN A 217 20.92 -2.09 12.38
CA GLN A 217 19.74 -2.95 12.42
C GLN A 217 19.82 -3.95 13.59
N ARG A 218 18.79 -3.97 14.45
CA ARG A 218 18.72 -4.88 15.61
C ARG A 218 17.27 -5.21 15.98
N PRO A 219 17.02 -6.35 16.66
CA PRO A 219 15.70 -6.65 17.23
C PRO A 219 15.27 -5.54 18.20
N LEU A 220 14.00 -5.16 18.14
CA LEU A 220 13.42 -4.20 19.08
C LEU A 220 12.88 -4.95 20.30
N ALA A 221 13.45 -4.68 21.48
CA ALA A 221 13.00 -5.22 22.77
C ALA A 221 12.74 -6.75 22.77
N PRO A 222 13.75 -7.58 22.41
CA PRO A 222 13.56 -9.02 22.20
C PRO A 222 13.00 -9.75 23.44
N ASP A 223 13.40 -9.36 24.65
CA ASP A 223 12.89 -9.98 25.88
C ASP A 223 11.42 -9.65 26.14
N ALA A 224 11.01 -8.40 25.88
CA ALA A 224 9.63 -7.96 26.07
C ALA A 224 8.69 -8.54 25.01
N LEU A 225 9.18 -8.79 23.79
CA LEU A 225 8.40 -9.30 22.66
C LEU A 225 8.51 -10.83 22.48
N ALA A 226 9.25 -11.54 23.33
CA ALA A 226 9.53 -12.97 23.17
C ALA A 226 8.27 -13.86 23.04
N GLY A 227 7.17 -13.45 23.69
CA GLY A 227 5.88 -14.17 23.65
C GLY A 227 4.88 -13.62 22.63
N VAL A 228 5.22 -12.57 21.88
CA VAL A 228 4.33 -11.97 20.89
C VAL A 228 4.56 -12.63 19.54
N ASN A 229 3.51 -13.24 18.99
CA ASN A 229 3.55 -13.84 17.66
C ASN A 229 3.10 -12.82 16.61
N PHE A 230 4.03 -12.30 15.83
CA PHE A 230 3.71 -11.40 14.72
C PHE A 230 3.31 -12.20 13.48
N ARG A 231 2.34 -11.67 12.74
CA ARG A 231 1.93 -12.19 11.44
C ARG A 231 1.74 -11.03 10.48
N TYR A 232 2.35 -11.13 9.31
CA TYR A 232 2.15 -10.17 8.22
C TYR A 232 1.66 -10.91 6.98
N ASP A 233 0.47 -10.57 6.52
CA ASP A 233 -0.23 -11.23 5.40
C ASP A 233 -0.14 -10.46 4.08
N PHE A 234 0.72 -9.43 3.99
CA PHE A 234 0.92 -8.63 2.78
C PHE A 234 -0.34 -7.90 2.25
N ASN A 235 -1.28 -7.57 3.14
CA ASN A 235 -2.54 -6.89 2.78
C ASN A 235 -2.42 -5.36 2.64
N SER A 236 -1.20 -4.83 2.41
CA SER A 236 -0.93 -3.38 2.37
C SER A 236 -1.45 -2.61 3.59
N ASP A 237 -1.46 -3.23 4.77
CA ASP A 237 -1.83 -2.58 6.02
C ASP A 237 -0.58 -2.14 6.81
N ARG A 238 -0.67 -0.97 7.43
CA ARG A 238 0.35 -0.50 8.38
C ARG A 238 0.24 -1.32 9.66
N THR A 239 1.34 -1.96 10.06
CA THR A 239 1.37 -2.85 11.24
C THR A 239 2.19 -2.27 12.39
N VAL A 240 2.98 -1.23 12.12
CA VAL A 240 3.88 -0.59 13.08
C VAL A 240 3.63 0.91 13.00
N ASP A 241 3.42 1.54 14.15
CA ASP A 241 3.32 2.98 14.30
C ASP A 241 3.97 3.40 15.61
N TRP A 242 4.51 4.62 15.64
CA TRP A 242 5.02 5.21 16.87
C TRP A 242 3.86 5.90 17.58
N GLY A 243 3.54 5.45 18.80
CA GLY A 243 2.58 6.16 19.64
C GLY A 243 3.06 7.59 19.92
N LEU A 244 2.12 8.54 19.97
CA LEU A 244 2.34 9.91 20.44
C LEU A 244 2.61 9.95 21.95
#